data_AF-A0A7K4LXV0-F1
#
_entry.id   AF-A0A7K4LXV0-F1
#
_cell.length_a   1.000
_cell.length_b   1.000
_cell.length_c   1.000
_cell.angle_alpha   90.00
_cell.angle_beta   90.00
_cell.angle_gamma   90.00
#
_symmetry.space_group_name_H-M   'P 1'
#
loop_
_entity.id
_entity.type
_entity.pdbx_description
1 polymer ?
#
loop_
_entity_poly.entity_id
_entity_poly.type
_entity_poly.pdbx_seq_one_letter_code
_entity_poly.pdbx_strand_id
1 'polypeptide(L)'
;RLSCIRNNIWLASCGVLSAGLAVLSSFGLMMYCGVPFVVTVANAPFLILGVGVDDMFIMIACWEKSVKQIEKSDTKARMGETYTEAAVSVTITTLTDVLAFFIGTWTAFPSVRSFCLYTGTAFIFCYIYTLTFFGAVLVLNHKREEKNRHWLICMPVKIDENKSKSRLYNVCCIGNCSGESSESEPEHPVSKFFERYYGPFFTNKWVKLLVVLLYGAYVGGSIYGCTQIREGIDLRNLATDDSYVIQYYNDDDKYFSKYGPRVMVVVNGSVDYWNASVRVAIENCMKSLE
;
A
#
# COMPACT_ATOMS: atom_id res chain seq x y z
N ARG A 1 10.49 1.83 28.90
CA ARG A 1 9.41 1.55 27.91
C ARG A 1 9.70 0.36 26.99
N LEU A 2 10.81 -0.38 27.13
CA LEU A 2 10.94 -1.74 26.60
C LEU A 2 10.58 -2.73 27.71
N SER A 3 9.30 -2.97 27.92
CA SER A 3 8.87 -4.07 28.79
C SER A 3 9.12 -5.36 28.03
N CYS A 4 9.97 -6.25 28.54
CA CYS A 4 10.35 -7.51 27.87
C CYS A 4 9.20 -8.51 27.68
N ILE A 5 8.02 -8.20 28.20
CA ILE A 5 6.80 -8.98 28.05
C ILE A 5 5.90 -8.40 26.94
N ARG A 6 5.88 -7.05 26.79
CA ARG A 6 4.98 -6.30 25.89
C ARG A 6 5.65 -5.83 24.60
N ASN A 7 6.74 -6.49 24.20
CA ASN A 7 7.40 -6.17 22.95
C ASN A 7 6.72 -6.91 21.79
N ASN A 8 6.13 -6.14 20.87
CA ASN A 8 5.32 -6.62 19.75
C ASN A 8 6.15 -6.89 18.47
N ILE A 9 7.48 -6.97 18.57
CA ILE A 9 8.36 -7.26 17.42
C ILE A 9 7.99 -8.55 16.69
N TRP A 10 7.63 -9.61 17.42
CA TRP A 10 7.19 -10.87 16.79
C TRP A 10 5.87 -10.70 16.04
N LEU A 11 4.92 -9.97 16.62
CA LEU A 11 3.64 -9.69 16.00
C LEU A 11 3.81 -8.90 14.69
N ALA A 12 4.63 -7.84 14.73
CA ALA A 12 4.96 -7.03 13.55
C ALA A 12 5.69 -7.85 12.48
N SER A 13 6.65 -8.69 12.88
CA SER A 13 7.39 -9.55 11.94
C SER A 13 6.47 -10.57 11.26
N CYS A 14 5.56 -11.18 12.01
CA CYS A 14 4.55 -12.09 11.46
C CYS A 14 3.55 -11.38 10.55
N GLY A 15 3.18 -10.13 10.83
CA GLY A 15 2.32 -9.34 9.96
C GLY A 15 2.98 -9.03 8.61
N VAL A 16 4.25 -8.59 8.61
CA VAL A 16 5.00 -8.38 7.36
C VAL A 16 5.19 -9.70 6.59
N LEU A 17 5.47 -10.80 7.30
CA LEU A 17 5.55 -12.13 6.69
C LEU A 17 4.22 -12.54 6.04
N SER A 18 3.09 -12.26 6.69
CA SER A 18 1.74 -12.51 6.16
C SER A 18 1.50 -11.79 4.83
N ALA A 19 1.85 -10.49 4.76
CA ALA A 19 1.72 -9.72 3.53
C ALA A 19 2.69 -10.23 2.44
N GLY A 20 3.92 -10.62 2.80
CA GLY A 20 4.85 -11.26 1.87
C GLY A 20 4.32 -12.60 1.31
N LEU A 21 3.71 -13.44 2.15
CA LEU A 21 3.06 -14.68 1.72
C LEU A 21 1.89 -14.39 0.78
N ALA A 22 1.11 -13.33 1.01
CA ALA A 22 0.01 -12.93 0.13
C ALA A 22 0.52 -12.58 -1.29
N VAL A 23 1.63 -11.83 -1.37
CA VAL A 23 2.29 -11.50 -2.64
C VAL A 23 2.78 -12.77 -3.35
N LEU A 24 3.43 -13.69 -2.63
CA LEU A 24 3.92 -14.93 -3.22
C LEU A 24 2.78 -15.81 -3.75
N SER A 25 1.70 -15.95 -2.97
CA SER A 25 0.53 -16.75 -3.35
C SER A 25 -0.20 -16.16 -4.57
N SER A 26 -0.40 -14.84 -4.61
CA SER A 26 -1.09 -14.20 -5.73
C SER A 26 -0.25 -14.20 -7.01
N PHE A 27 1.04 -13.90 -6.91
CA PHE A 27 1.93 -13.90 -8.06
C PHE A 27 2.11 -15.31 -8.61
N GLY A 28 2.24 -16.30 -7.72
CA GLY A 28 2.28 -17.71 -8.09
C GLY A 28 1.01 -18.15 -8.83
N LEU A 29 -0.17 -17.80 -8.31
CA LEU A 29 -1.44 -18.12 -8.96
C LEU A 29 -1.57 -17.45 -10.33
N MET A 30 -1.21 -16.17 -10.42
CA MET A 30 -1.38 -15.39 -11.64
C MET A 30 -0.39 -15.82 -12.74
N MET A 31 0.84 -16.20 -12.36
CA MET A 31 1.80 -16.84 -13.27
C MET A 31 1.32 -18.23 -13.71
N TYR A 32 0.70 -19.02 -12.81
CA TYR A 32 0.11 -20.31 -13.15
C TYR A 32 -1.05 -20.16 -14.14
N CYS A 33 -1.85 -19.10 -14.03
CA CYS A 33 -2.90 -18.75 -15.00
C CYS A 33 -2.36 -18.21 -16.35
N GLY A 34 -1.04 -18.07 -16.51
CA GLY A 34 -0.41 -17.66 -17.78
C GLY A 34 -0.42 -16.16 -18.06
N VAL A 35 -0.63 -15.31 -17.05
CA VAL A 35 -0.62 -13.85 -17.24
C VAL A 35 0.82 -13.34 -17.31
N PRO A 36 1.18 -12.52 -18.32
CA PRO A 36 2.57 -12.09 -18.53
C PRO A 36 3.08 -11.25 -17.36
N PHE A 37 4.29 -11.57 -16.90
CA PHE A 37 4.99 -10.79 -15.89
C PHE A 37 5.71 -9.61 -16.57
N VAL A 38 5.32 -8.39 -16.21
CA VAL A 38 5.89 -7.13 -16.74
C VAL A 38 6.62 -6.38 -15.63
N VAL A 39 7.62 -5.57 -15.99
CA VAL A 39 8.46 -4.83 -15.02
C VAL A 39 7.63 -3.94 -14.08
N THR A 40 6.50 -3.39 -14.56
CA THR A 40 5.56 -2.62 -13.73
C THR A 40 4.99 -3.43 -12.56
N VAL A 41 4.81 -4.74 -12.72
CA VAL A 41 4.36 -5.67 -11.67
C VAL A 41 5.41 -5.82 -10.58
N ALA A 42 6.70 -5.64 -10.88
CA ALA A 42 7.76 -5.72 -9.88
C ALA A 42 7.62 -4.66 -8.76
N ASN A 43 6.89 -3.56 -9.01
CA ASN A 43 6.62 -2.52 -8.03
C ASN A 43 5.38 -2.80 -7.16
N ALA A 44 4.51 -3.74 -7.56
CA ALA A 44 3.30 -4.10 -6.82
C ALA A 44 3.54 -4.56 -5.37
N PRO A 45 4.60 -5.34 -5.04
CA PRO A 45 4.84 -5.78 -3.66
C PRO A 45 4.98 -4.62 -2.67
N PHE A 46 5.56 -3.48 -3.10
CA PHE A 46 5.69 -2.30 -2.23
C PHE A 46 4.32 -1.74 -1.84
N LEU A 47 3.41 -1.65 -2.83
CA LEU A 47 2.04 -1.19 -2.61
C LEU A 47 1.25 -2.17 -1.71
N ILE A 48 1.39 -3.48 -1.95
CA ILE A 48 0.69 -4.52 -1.19
C ILE A 48 1.18 -4.57 0.27
N LEU A 49 2.49 -4.44 0.50
CA LEU A 49 3.05 -4.34 1.85
C LEU A 49 2.53 -3.12 2.60
N GLY A 50 2.38 -1.98 1.93
CA GLY A 50 1.82 -0.76 2.53
C GLY A 50 0.40 -0.99 3.07
N VAL A 51 -0.48 -1.56 2.26
CA VAL A 51 -1.87 -1.86 2.65
C VAL A 51 -1.92 -2.95 3.72
N GLY A 52 -1.15 -4.03 3.57
CA GLY A 52 -1.14 -5.12 4.55
C GLY A 52 -0.64 -4.69 5.94
N VAL A 53 0.28 -3.73 5.99
CA VAL A 53 0.75 -3.13 7.26
C VAL A 53 -0.31 -2.22 7.87
N ASP A 54 -1.04 -1.44 7.07
CA ASP A 54 -2.16 -0.62 7.54
C ASP A 54 -3.26 -1.48 8.19
N ASP A 55 -3.69 -2.55 7.51
CA ASP A 55 -4.69 -3.49 8.03
C ASP A 55 -4.23 -4.13 9.35
N MET A 56 -2.94 -4.50 9.46
CA MET A 56 -2.35 -5.00 10.70
C MET A 56 -2.47 -3.97 11.83
N PHE A 57 -2.17 -2.70 11.57
CA PHE A 57 -2.26 -1.65 12.57
C PHE A 57 -3.70 -1.42 13.04
N ILE A 58 -4.67 -1.43 12.13
CA ILE A 58 -6.10 -1.34 12.47
C ILE A 58 -6.50 -2.50 13.40
N MET A 59 -6.13 -3.74 13.05
CA MET A 59 -6.41 -4.93 13.85
C MET A 59 -5.81 -4.86 15.26
N ILE A 60 -4.56 -4.39 15.39
CA ILE A 60 -3.90 -4.22 16.70
C ILE A 60 -4.57 -3.10 17.50
N ALA A 61 -4.89 -1.96 16.88
CA ALA A 61 -5.50 -0.83 17.57
C ALA A 61 -6.88 -1.18 18.15
N CYS A 62 -7.73 -1.87 17.37
CA CYS A 62 -9.02 -2.36 17.85
C CYS A 62 -8.86 -3.44 18.93
N TRP A 63 -7.82 -4.26 18.86
CA TRP A 63 -7.50 -5.21 19.94
C TRP A 63 -7.09 -4.51 21.23
N GLU A 64 -6.19 -3.54 21.18
CA GLU A 64 -5.77 -2.77 22.37
C GLU A 64 -6.95 -2.00 23.00
N LYS A 65 -7.87 -1.50 22.16
CA LYS A 65 -9.12 -0.88 22.62
C LYS A 65 -10.03 -1.88 23.34
N SER A 66 -10.21 -3.09 22.79
CA SER A 66 -11.05 -4.13 23.40
C SER A 66 -10.47 -4.64 24.73
N VAL A 67 -9.14 -4.72 24.85
CA VAL A 67 -8.43 -5.06 26.09
C VAL A 67 -8.77 -4.08 27.23
N LYS A 68 -8.88 -2.79 26.93
CA LYS A 68 -9.20 -1.74 27.93
C LYS A 68 -10.67 -1.75 28.35
N GLN A 69 -11.58 -2.15 27.45
CA GLN A 69 -13.02 -2.12 27.72
C GLN A 69 -13.53 -3.38 28.42
N ILE A 70 -12.91 -4.54 28.19
CA ILE A 70 -13.41 -5.81 28.73
C ILE A 70 -12.35 -6.48 29.60
N GLU A 71 -12.39 -6.17 30.89
CA GLU A 71 -11.34 -6.52 31.86
C GLU A 71 -11.21 -8.05 32.10
N LYS A 72 -12.25 -8.86 31.85
CA LYS A 72 -12.25 -10.33 32.11
C LYS A 72 -13.15 -11.17 31.19
N SER A 73 -13.11 -10.97 29.87
CA SER A 73 -13.77 -11.90 28.93
C SER A 73 -12.83 -12.97 28.40
N ASP A 74 -13.38 -14.15 28.09
CA ASP A 74 -12.65 -15.23 27.40
C ASP A 74 -11.99 -14.69 26.12
N THR A 75 -10.77 -15.13 25.82
CA THR A 75 -9.99 -14.75 24.63
C THR A 75 -10.80 -14.83 23.33
N LYS A 76 -11.76 -15.77 23.27
CA LYS A 76 -12.68 -15.92 22.14
C LYS A 76 -13.68 -14.77 22.02
N ALA A 77 -14.27 -14.33 23.13
CA ALA A 77 -15.21 -13.22 23.15
C ALA A 77 -14.51 -11.90 22.79
N ARG A 78 -13.27 -11.71 23.27
CA ARG A 78 -12.43 -10.55 22.89
C ARG A 78 -12.15 -10.51 21.39
N MET A 79 -11.79 -11.65 20.82
CA MET A 79 -11.56 -11.76 19.38
C MET A 79 -12.84 -11.47 18.59
N GLY A 80 -13.99 -11.95 19.06
CA GLY A 80 -15.28 -11.63 18.45
C GLY A 80 -15.55 -10.14 18.38
N GLU A 81 -15.32 -9.42 19.49
CA GLU A 81 -15.51 -7.97 19.55
C GLU A 81 -14.48 -7.20 18.71
N THR A 82 -13.22 -7.63 18.71
CA THR A 82 -12.23 -7.00 17.83
C THR A 82 -12.60 -7.20 16.35
N TYR A 83 -13.17 -8.34 15.97
CA TYR A 83 -13.60 -8.58 14.59
C TYR A 83 -14.83 -7.79 14.19
N THR A 84 -15.76 -7.51 15.12
CA THR A 84 -16.96 -6.72 14.79
C THR A 84 -16.61 -5.28 14.39
N GLU A 85 -15.53 -4.71 14.95
CA GLU A 85 -15.04 -3.38 14.59
C GLU A 85 -13.94 -3.42 13.52
N ALA A 86 -12.87 -4.19 13.74
CA ALA A 86 -11.68 -4.18 12.88
C ALA A 86 -11.90 -4.90 11.54
N ALA A 87 -12.53 -6.07 11.56
CA ALA A 87 -12.70 -6.84 10.33
C ALA A 87 -13.66 -6.13 9.37
N VAL A 88 -14.64 -5.38 9.87
CA VAL A 88 -15.53 -4.53 9.05
C VAL A 88 -14.77 -3.38 8.41
N SER A 89 -13.84 -2.74 9.14
CA SER A 89 -13.01 -1.69 8.55
C SER A 89 -12.10 -2.25 7.44
N VAL A 90 -11.43 -3.37 7.72
CA VAL A 90 -10.50 -4.02 6.76
C VAL A 90 -11.25 -4.57 5.53
N THR A 91 -12.45 -5.13 5.69
CA THR A 91 -13.26 -5.59 4.54
C THR A 91 -13.65 -4.45 3.62
N ILE A 92 -14.01 -3.28 4.16
CA ILE A 92 -14.41 -2.13 3.36
C ILE A 92 -13.22 -1.66 2.51
N THR A 93 -12.06 -1.44 3.14
CA THR A 93 -10.84 -1.00 2.43
C THR A 93 -10.43 -1.99 1.35
N THR A 94 -10.32 -3.28 1.71
CA THR A 94 -9.91 -4.33 0.76
C THR A 94 -10.91 -4.49 -0.39
N LEU A 95 -12.22 -4.43 -0.11
CA LEU A 95 -13.24 -4.49 -1.16
C LEU A 95 -13.13 -3.30 -2.13
N THR A 96 -12.97 -2.08 -1.61
CA THR A 96 -12.83 -0.89 -2.46
C THR A 96 -11.56 -0.96 -3.31
N ASP A 97 -10.45 -1.41 -2.74
CA ASP A 97 -9.19 -1.56 -3.45
C ASP A 97 -9.28 -2.63 -4.54
N VAL A 98 -9.82 -3.80 -4.21
CA VAL A 98 -10.03 -4.89 -5.16
C VAL A 98 -10.89 -4.42 -6.34
N LEU A 99 -12.00 -3.73 -6.08
CA LEU A 99 -12.85 -3.18 -7.13
C LEU A 99 -12.13 -2.13 -7.97
N ALA A 100 -11.40 -1.20 -7.36
CA ALA A 100 -10.64 -0.17 -8.07
C ALA A 100 -9.59 -0.80 -9.01
N PHE A 101 -8.84 -1.79 -8.52
CA PHE A 101 -7.84 -2.48 -9.34
C PHE A 101 -8.48 -3.34 -10.44
N PHE A 102 -9.59 -4.02 -10.18
CA PHE A 102 -10.30 -4.74 -11.23
C PHE A 102 -10.87 -3.82 -12.31
N ILE A 103 -11.38 -2.63 -11.96
CA ILE A 103 -11.79 -1.63 -12.95
C ILE A 103 -10.59 -1.19 -13.80
N GLY A 104 -9.40 -1.07 -13.20
CA GLY A 104 -8.14 -0.77 -13.91
C GLY A 104 -7.76 -1.80 -14.98
N THR A 105 -8.29 -3.02 -14.94
CA THR A 105 -8.04 -4.05 -15.97
C THR A 105 -8.72 -3.75 -17.32
N TRP A 106 -9.67 -2.81 -17.34
CA TRP A 106 -10.34 -2.33 -18.56
C TRP A 106 -9.47 -1.35 -19.38
N THR A 107 -8.29 -0.98 -18.88
CA THR A 107 -7.39 -0.05 -19.59
C THR A 107 -6.87 -0.65 -20.91
N ALA A 108 -6.58 0.21 -21.89
CA ALA A 108 -6.06 -0.22 -23.20
C ALA A 108 -4.59 -0.71 -23.13
N PHE A 109 -3.83 -0.28 -22.12
CA PHE A 109 -2.40 -0.57 -21.98
C PHE A 109 -2.14 -1.94 -21.32
N PRO A 110 -1.59 -2.93 -22.04
CA PRO A 110 -1.39 -4.30 -21.51
C PRO A 110 -0.55 -4.37 -20.23
N SER A 111 0.44 -3.48 -20.08
CA SER A 111 1.29 -3.40 -18.89
C SER A 111 0.51 -3.00 -17.63
N VAL A 112 -0.46 -2.10 -17.77
CA VAL A 112 -1.33 -1.65 -16.66
C VAL A 112 -2.36 -2.72 -16.34
N ARG A 113 -2.95 -3.36 -17.35
CA ARG A 113 -3.90 -4.48 -17.16
C ARG A 113 -3.28 -5.61 -16.35
N SER A 114 -2.06 -6.01 -16.70
CA SER A 114 -1.33 -7.06 -15.99
C SER A 114 -1.06 -6.62 -14.54
N PHE A 115 -0.51 -5.42 -14.33
CA PHE A 115 -0.30 -4.86 -12.99
C PHE A 115 -1.57 -4.90 -12.12
N CYS A 116 -2.69 -4.41 -12.66
CA CYS A 116 -3.97 -4.40 -11.96
C CYS A 116 -4.52 -5.79 -11.63
N LEU A 117 -4.31 -6.78 -12.49
CA LEU A 117 -4.69 -8.17 -12.21
C LEU A 117 -3.86 -8.75 -11.06
N TYR A 118 -2.53 -8.58 -11.11
CA TYR A 118 -1.62 -9.06 -10.06
C TYR A 118 -1.91 -8.39 -8.71
N THR A 119 -2.10 -7.07 -8.66
CA THR A 119 -2.40 -6.34 -7.41
C THR A 119 -3.80 -6.66 -6.88
N GLY A 120 -4.82 -6.69 -7.73
CA GLY A 120 -6.20 -7.00 -7.32
C GLY A 120 -6.33 -8.38 -6.71
N THR A 121 -5.68 -9.40 -7.31
CA THR A 121 -5.63 -10.74 -6.72
C THR A 121 -4.79 -10.80 -5.45
N ALA A 122 -3.68 -10.05 -5.37
CA ALA A 122 -2.89 -9.95 -4.15
C ALA A 122 -3.66 -9.40 -2.96
N PHE A 123 -4.54 -8.42 -3.16
CA PHE A 123 -5.37 -7.90 -2.08
C PHE A 123 -6.40 -8.90 -1.56
N ILE A 124 -6.94 -9.76 -2.42
CA ILE A 124 -7.81 -10.85 -1.98
C ILE A 124 -7.03 -11.81 -1.06
N PHE A 125 -5.82 -12.20 -1.43
CA PHE A 125 -4.97 -13.04 -0.59
C PHE A 125 -4.51 -12.33 0.69
N CYS A 126 -4.20 -11.04 0.61
CA CYS A 126 -3.82 -10.21 1.75
C CYS A 126 -4.96 -10.18 2.78
N TYR A 127 -6.19 -9.92 2.33
CA TYR A 127 -7.37 -9.96 3.16
C TYR A 127 -7.56 -11.32 3.87
N ILE A 128 -7.47 -12.42 3.11
CA ILE A 128 -7.60 -13.78 3.67
C ILE A 128 -6.54 -14.02 4.75
N TYR A 129 -5.28 -13.71 4.49
CA TYR A 129 -4.19 -13.94 5.45
C TYR A 129 -4.23 -12.99 6.64
N THR A 130 -4.67 -11.74 6.47
CA THR A 130 -4.85 -10.80 7.58
C THR A 130 -5.93 -11.30 8.55
N LEU A 131 -7.08 -11.77 8.04
CA LEU A 131 -8.14 -12.28 8.91
C LEU A 131 -7.86 -13.65 9.51
N THR A 132 -7.15 -14.53 8.82
CA THR A 132 -6.92 -15.91 9.28
C THR A 132 -5.59 -16.06 10.01
N PHE A 133 -4.49 -15.87 9.29
CA PHE A 133 -3.13 -16.06 9.80
C PHE A 133 -2.77 -15.01 10.84
N PHE A 134 -2.87 -13.72 10.49
CA PHE A 134 -2.49 -12.65 11.41
C PHE A 134 -3.42 -12.59 12.63
N GLY A 135 -4.74 -12.75 12.43
CA GLY A 135 -5.70 -12.90 13.52
C GLY A 135 -5.35 -14.02 14.50
N ALA A 136 -4.95 -15.20 14.01
CA ALA A 136 -4.51 -16.30 14.88
C ALA A 136 -3.23 -15.95 15.65
N VAL A 137 -2.26 -15.31 15.00
CA VAL A 137 -1.01 -14.88 15.64
C VAL A 137 -1.28 -13.83 16.73
N LEU A 138 -2.22 -12.91 16.51
CA LEU A 138 -2.64 -11.91 17.49
C LEU A 138 -3.15 -12.58 18.79
N VAL A 139 -4.04 -13.56 18.66
CA VAL A 139 -4.57 -14.31 19.81
C VAL A 139 -3.47 -15.12 20.52
N LEU A 140 -2.54 -15.71 19.76
CA LEU A 140 -1.42 -16.44 20.33
C LEU A 140 -0.45 -15.52 21.08
N ASN A 141 -0.17 -14.32 20.54
CA ASN A 141 0.65 -13.33 21.22
C ASN A 141 -0.03 -12.84 22.51
N HIS A 142 -1.34 -12.64 22.49
CA HIS A 142 -2.10 -12.28 23.70
C HIS A 142 -2.03 -13.38 24.77
N LYS A 143 -2.24 -14.66 24.39
CA LYS A 143 -2.09 -15.79 25.32
C LYS A 143 -0.67 -15.92 25.89
N ARG A 144 0.35 -15.43 25.17
CA ARG A 144 1.74 -15.35 25.66
C ARG A 144 1.87 -14.26 26.72
N GLU A 145 1.27 -13.10 26.47
CA GLU A 145 1.27 -11.95 27.39
C GLU A 145 0.54 -12.27 28.70
N GLU A 146 -0.63 -12.90 28.64
CA GLU A 146 -1.37 -13.34 29.84
C GLU A 146 -0.56 -14.32 30.72
N LYS A 147 0.34 -15.10 30.11
CA LYS A 147 1.22 -16.05 30.82
C LYS A 147 2.54 -15.43 31.29
N ASN A 148 2.73 -14.11 31.15
CA ASN A 148 3.96 -13.38 31.51
C ASN A 148 5.24 -14.05 30.97
N ARG A 149 5.19 -14.52 29.72
CA ARG A 149 6.34 -15.17 29.07
C ARG A 149 7.22 -14.13 28.37
N HIS A 150 8.53 -14.34 28.42
CA HIS A 150 9.51 -13.45 27.80
C HIS A 150 9.34 -13.40 26.28
N TRP A 151 9.50 -12.23 25.67
CA TRP A 151 9.20 -12.03 24.25
C TRP A 151 10.03 -12.89 23.28
N LEU A 152 11.28 -13.21 23.64
CA LEU A 152 12.24 -13.92 22.77
C LEU A 152 12.40 -15.41 23.08
N ILE A 153 12.22 -15.83 24.34
CA ILE A 153 12.56 -17.18 24.82
C ILE A 153 11.28 -17.99 25.11
N CYS A 154 10.10 -17.35 25.13
CA CYS A 154 8.81 -17.97 25.47
C CYS A 154 8.79 -18.72 26.83
N MET A 155 9.81 -18.52 27.66
CA MET A 155 9.89 -19.03 29.02
C MET A 155 9.09 -18.13 29.98
N PRO A 156 8.45 -18.72 31.01
CA PRO A 156 7.76 -17.94 32.04
C PRO A 156 8.78 -17.11 32.81
N VAL A 157 8.57 -15.80 32.89
CA VAL A 157 9.38 -14.94 33.75
C VAL A 157 8.88 -15.13 35.17
N LYS A 158 9.66 -15.80 36.01
CA LYS A 158 9.41 -15.84 37.45
C LYS A 158 9.83 -14.50 38.04
N ILE A 159 8.90 -13.82 38.71
CA ILE A 159 9.18 -12.63 39.51
C ILE A 159 9.81 -13.14 40.80
N ASP A 160 11.14 -13.22 40.85
CA ASP A 160 11.86 -13.39 42.12
C ASP A 160 12.05 -12.01 42.74
N GLU A 161 11.29 -11.71 43.80
CA GLU A 161 11.31 -10.41 44.50
C GLU A 161 12.65 -10.06 45.19
N ASN A 162 13.67 -10.92 45.18
CA ASN A 162 14.75 -10.80 46.17
C ASN A 162 16.20 -11.08 45.74
N LYS A 163 16.61 -10.89 44.47
CA LYS A 163 18.05 -10.96 44.12
C LYS A 163 18.56 -9.81 43.25
N SER A 164 19.45 -9.02 43.86
CA SER A 164 20.39 -8.11 43.20
C SER A 164 21.12 -8.83 42.05
N LYS A 165 20.74 -8.51 40.80
CA LYS A 165 21.50 -8.88 39.60
C LYS A 165 21.64 -7.69 38.66
N SER A 166 22.69 -7.75 37.84
CA SER A 166 23.25 -6.69 37.01
C SER A 166 22.23 -5.84 36.24
N ARG A 167 22.51 -4.52 36.09
CA ARG A 167 21.66 -3.54 35.37
C ARG A 167 21.18 -4.04 33.99
N LEU A 168 21.99 -4.81 33.27
CA LEU A 168 21.63 -5.38 31.97
C LEU A 168 20.53 -6.45 32.07
N TYR A 169 20.51 -7.25 33.13
CA TYR A 169 19.45 -8.22 33.42
C TYR A 169 18.16 -7.54 33.88
N ASN A 170 18.24 -6.46 34.66
CA ASN A 170 17.05 -5.66 34.99
C ASN A 170 16.43 -5.01 33.75
N VAL A 171 17.24 -4.48 32.83
CA VAL A 171 16.75 -3.91 31.56
C VAL A 171 16.20 -4.99 30.61
N CYS A 172 16.79 -6.20 30.62
CA CYS A 172 16.44 -7.28 29.70
C CYS A 172 15.41 -8.29 30.25
N CYS A 173 15.13 -8.32 31.56
CA CYS A 173 14.26 -9.34 32.17
C CYS A 173 13.27 -8.81 33.20
N ILE A 174 13.44 -7.59 33.73
CA ILE A 174 12.50 -6.97 34.69
C ILE A 174 11.85 -5.77 33.99
N GLY A 175 10.82 -6.05 33.18
CA GLY A 175 9.79 -5.04 32.98
C GLY A 175 9.03 -4.91 34.29
N ASN A 176 8.85 -3.70 34.83
CA ASN A 176 7.99 -3.44 35.98
C ASN A 176 6.62 -4.08 35.74
N CYS A 177 6.36 -5.21 36.39
CA CYS A 177 5.04 -5.79 36.57
C CYS A 177 4.78 -5.75 38.08
N SER A 178 4.52 -4.55 38.60
CA SER A 178 3.89 -4.39 39.90
C SER A 178 2.43 -4.79 39.75
N GLY A 179 2.05 -5.87 40.43
CA GLY A 179 0.64 -6.16 40.69
C GLY A 179 0.00 -5.03 41.49
N GLU A 180 -1.32 -4.95 41.36
CA GLU A 180 -2.23 -4.09 42.13
C GLU A 180 -2.12 -2.58 41.87
N SER A 181 -2.85 -2.13 40.86
CA SER A 181 -4.03 -1.27 41.04
C SER A 181 -4.51 -0.82 39.66
N SER A 182 -5.82 -0.58 39.56
CA SER A 182 -6.51 0.01 38.42
C SER A 182 -6.01 1.42 38.14
N GLU A 183 -4.77 1.57 37.68
CA GLU A 183 -4.22 2.81 37.14
C GLU A 183 -4.05 2.65 35.64
N SER A 184 -4.72 3.55 34.92
CA SER A 184 -4.73 3.67 33.46
C SER A 184 -3.33 3.54 32.88
N GLU A 185 -3.15 2.53 32.01
CA GLU A 185 -2.04 2.42 31.05
C GLU A 185 -1.59 3.82 30.59
N PRO A 186 -0.32 4.21 30.78
CA PRO A 186 0.13 5.54 30.42
C PRO A 186 -0.03 5.72 28.92
N GLU A 187 -1.02 6.51 28.53
CA GLU A 187 -1.42 6.76 27.14
C GLU A 187 -0.20 7.09 26.26
N HIS A 188 -0.25 6.64 25.00
CA HIS A 188 0.81 6.92 24.04
C HIS A 188 1.09 8.43 24.00
N PRO A 189 2.36 8.86 23.99
CA PRO A 189 2.71 10.30 24.00
C PRO A 189 2.10 11.04 22.80
N VAL A 190 1.87 10.32 21.70
CA VAL A 190 1.17 10.82 20.50
C VAL A 190 -0.30 11.10 20.79
N SER A 191 -1.04 10.20 21.46
CA SER A 191 -2.46 10.45 21.75
C SER A 191 -2.63 11.65 22.68
N LYS A 192 -1.77 11.81 23.69
CA LYS A 192 -1.76 13.01 24.57
C LYS A 192 -1.47 14.30 23.81
N PHE A 193 -0.59 14.27 22.80
CA PHE A 193 -0.34 15.43 21.94
C PHE A 193 -1.59 15.78 21.12
N PHE A 194 -2.23 14.78 20.51
CA PHE A 194 -3.44 14.98 19.72
C PHE A 194 -4.60 15.54 20.56
N GLU A 195 -4.77 15.02 21.77
CA GLU A 195 -5.84 15.45 22.68
C GLU A 195 -5.58 16.85 23.26
N ARG A 196 -4.36 17.15 23.75
CA ARG A 196 -4.08 18.40 24.47
C ARG A 196 -3.71 19.59 23.59
N TYR A 197 -3.01 19.37 22.48
CA TYR A 197 -2.48 20.46 21.66
C TYR A 197 -3.18 20.53 20.30
N TYR A 198 -3.21 19.41 19.57
CA TYR A 198 -3.71 19.40 18.19
C TYR A 198 -5.23 19.63 18.11
N GLY A 199 -6.02 18.90 18.90
CA GLY A 199 -7.48 18.97 18.90
C GLY A 199 -8.03 20.37 19.19
N PRO A 200 -7.64 21.01 20.32
CA PRO A 200 -8.11 22.36 20.64
C PRO A 200 -7.67 23.40 19.61
N PHE A 201 -6.44 23.29 19.08
CA PHE A 201 -5.93 24.20 18.05
C PHE A 201 -6.76 24.14 16.76
N PHE A 202 -7.04 22.94 16.24
CA PHE A 202 -7.84 22.76 15.01
C PHE A 202 -9.34 23.02 15.20
N THR A 203 -9.85 22.91 16.43
CA THR A 203 -11.28 23.12 16.71
C THR A 203 -11.67 24.60 16.75
N ASN A 204 -10.69 25.51 16.85
CA ASN A 204 -10.91 26.95 16.81
C ASN A 204 -11.58 27.42 15.51
N LYS A 205 -12.61 28.26 15.61
CA LYS A 205 -13.39 28.75 14.46
C LYS A 205 -12.52 29.42 13.38
N TRP A 206 -11.52 30.20 13.80
CA TRP A 206 -10.58 30.88 12.91
C TRP A 206 -9.67 29.91 12.15
N VAL A 207 -9.16 28.89 12.85
CA VAL A 207 -8.31 27.85 12.23
C VAL A 207 -9.12 27.02 11.25
N LYS A 208 -10.37 26.66 11.58
CA LYS A 208 -11.28 25.99 10.64
C LYS A 208 -11.51 26.80 9.37
N LEU A 209 -11.80 28.10 9.50
CA LEU A 209 -11.99 28.98 8.34
C LEU A 209 -10.73 29.03 7.46
N LEU A 210 -9.56 29.18 8.09
CA LEU A 210 -8.27 29.19 7.39
C LEU A 210 -8.01 27.87 6.66
N VAL A 211 -8.27 26.72 7.29
CA VAL A 211 -8.11 25.39 6.68
C VAL A 211 -9.03 25.26 5.48
N VAL A 212 -10.30 25.65 5.58
CA VAL A 212 -11.24 25.61 4.45
C VAL A 212 -10.77 26.51 3.30
N LEU A 213 -10.31 27.72 3.59
CA LEU A 213 -9.77 28.63 2.56
C LEU A 213 -8.51 28.05 1.90
N LEU A 214 -7.60 27.46 2.68
CA LEU A 214 -6.37 26.86 2.16
C LEU A 214 -6.66 25.66 1.27
N TYR A 215 -7.53 24.74 1.70
CA TYR A 215 -7.95 23.61 0.87
C TYR A 215 -8.75 24.04 -0.36
N GLY A 216 -9.57 25.09 -0.24
CA GLY A 216 -10.27 25.68 -1.39
C GLY A 216 -9.30 26.25 -2.43
N ALA A 217 -8.29 27.00 -1.99
CA ALA A 217 -7.23 27.51 -2.86
C ALA A 217 -6.39 26.36 -3.47
N TYR A 218 -6.08 25.33 -2.68
CA TYR A 218 -5.35 24.15 -3.14
C TYR A 218 -6.13 23.38 -4.22
N VAL A 219 -7.43 23.16 -4.03
CA VAL A 219 -8.29 22.52 -5.03
C VAL A 219 -8.38 23.38 -6.29
N GLY A 220 -8.60 24.69 -6.16
CA GLY A 220 -8.62 25.61 -7.31
C GLY A 220 -7.31 25.60 -8.10
N GLY A 221 -6.17 25.65 -7.39
CA GLY A 221 -4.84 25.55 -7.99
C GLY A 221 -4.59 24.19 -8.65
N SER A 222 -5.05 23.09 -8.04
CA SER A 222 -4.94 21.74 -8.61
C SER A 222 -5.76 21.59 -9.89
N ILE A 223 -6.99 22.11 -9.92
CA ILE A 223 -7.85 22.12 -11.13
C ILE A 223 -7.19 22.92 -12.24
N TYR A 224 -6.62 24.08 -11.93
CA TYR A 224 -5.85 24.86 -12.91
C TYR A 224 -4.59 24.11 -13.37
N GLY A 225 -3.89 23.42 -12.48
CA GLY A 225 -2.74 22.58 -12.82
C GLY A 225 -3.11 21.46 -13.79
N CYS A 226 -4.29 20.84 -13.61
CA CYS A 226 -4.79 19.81 -14.51
C CYS A 226 -4.98 20.30 -15.96
N THR A 227 -5.27 21.58 -16.20
CA THR A 227 -5.42 22.12 -17.56
C THR A 227 -4.08 22.36 -18.27
N GLN A 228 -2.97 22.34 -17.53
CA GLN A 228 -1.61 22.57 -18.04
C GLN A 228 -0.81 21.28 -18.22
N ILE A 229 -1.40 20.11 -17.92
CA ILE A 229 -0.73 18.82 -18.09
C ILE A 229 -0.46 18.59 -19.57
N ARG A 230 0.82 18.40 -19.92
CA ARG A 230 1.23 18.01 -21.27
C ARG A 230 1.10 16.51 -21.43
N GLU A 231 0.41 16.09 -22.48
CA GLU A 231 0.26 14.68 -22.84
C GLU A 231 1.48 14.20 -23.63
N GLY A 232 1.98 13.00 -23.31
CA GLY A 232 3.06 12.36 -24.04
C GLY A 232 4.10 11.71 -23.14
N ILE A 233 4.72 10.64 -23.64
CA ILE A 233 5.88 10.01 -23.03
C ILE A 233 7.10 10.42 -23.85
N ASP A 234 8.03 11.12 -23.22
CA ASP A 234 9.33 11.35 -23.83
C ASP A 234 10.17 10.07 -23.71
N LEU A 235 10.58 9.50 -24.85
CA LEU A 235 11.37 8.27 -24.90
C LEU A 235 12.71 8.41 -24.17
N ARG A 236 13.24 9.64 -24.05
CA ARG A 236 14.45 9.95 -23.28
C ARG A 236 14.30 9.56 -21.81
N ASN A 237 13.11 9.74 -21.24
CA ASN A 237 12.84 9.46 -19.82
C ASN A 237 12.67 7.96 -19.50
N LEU A 238 12.61 7.10 -20.53
CA LEU A 238 12.55 5.65 -20.35
C LEU A 238 13.95 5.02 -20.26
N ALA A 239 14.97 5.75 -20.72
CA ALA A 239 16.35 5.31 -20.64
C ALA A 239 16.96 5.68 -19.29
N THR A 240 17.98 4.92 -18.87
CA THR A 240 18.82 5.30 -17.72
C THR A 240 19.53 6.63 -18.01
N ASP A 241 19.74 7.47 -17.00
CA ASP A 241 20.31 8.82 -17.14
C ASP A 241 21.66 8.86 -17.88
N ASP A 242 22.48 7.81 -17.74
CA ASP A 242 23.78 7.66 -18.41
C ASP A 242 23.72 6.94 -19.78
N SER A 243 22.52 6.69 -20.30
CA SER A 243 22.34 5.92 -21.53
C SER A 243 22.68 6.74 -22.78
N TYR A 244 23.39 6.12 -23.73
CA TYR A 244 23.65 6.69 -25.06
C TYR A 244 22.37 7.03 -25.83
N VAL A 245 21.24 6.40 -25.47
CA VAL A 245 19.93 6.62 -26.08
C VAL A 245 19.48 8.07 -25.91
N ILE A 246 19.80 8.69 -24.77
CA ILE A 246 19.46 10.10 -24.51
C ILE A 246 20.25 11.01 -25.46
N GLN A 247 21.55 10.76 -25.63
CA GLN A 247 22.39 11.50 -26.57
C GLN A 247 21.91 11.31 -28.01
N TYR A 248 21.60 10.08 -28.40
CA TYR A 248 21.06 9.77 -29.73
C TYR A 248 19.79 10.58 -30.03
N TYR A 249 18.79 10.57 -29.14
CA TYR A 249 17.54 11.31 -29.36
C TYR A 249 17.75 12.82 -29.34
N ASN A 250 18.68 13.34 -28.53
CA ASN A 250 19.02 14.76 -28.54
C ASN A 250 19.69 15.19 -29.84
N ASP A 251 20.58 14.36 -30.39
CA ASP A 251 21.23 14.63 -31.68
C ASP A 251 20.24 14.46 -32.85
N ASP A 252 19.34 13.49 -32.80
CA ASP A 252 18.27 13.28 -33.77
C ASP A 252 17.32 14.49 -33.83
N ASP A 253 16.83 14.95 -32.67
CA ASP A 253 15.99 16.16 -32.55
C ASP A 253 16.73 17.41 -33.07
N LYS A 254 18.04 17.53 -32.81
CA LYS A 254 18.81 18.72 -33.16
C LYS A 254 19.21 18.78 -34.63
N TYR A 255 19.67 17.66 -35.19
CA TYR A 255 20.25 17.61 -36.54
C TYR A 255 19.30 17.03 -37.59
N PHE A 256 18.33 16.20 -37.20
CA PHE A 256 17.49 15.43 -38.12
C PHE A 256 15.99 15.75 -38.03
N SER A 257 15.56 16.69 -37.20
CA SER A 257 14.14 17.11 -37.06
C SER A 257 13.52 17.77 -38.30
N LYS A 258 14.31 18.08 -39.35
CA LYS A 258 13.81 18.70 -40.57
C LYS A 258 12.86 17.81 -41.38
N TYR A 259 13.07 16.50 -41.33
CA TYR A 259 12.20 15.52 -42.00
C TYR A 259 11.53 14.67 -40.93
N GLY A 260 10.18 14.66 -40.94
CA GLY A 260 9.40 13.85 -40.01
C GLY A 260 9.53 12.34 -40.27
N PRO A 261 8.88 11.51 -39.43
CA PRO A 261 8.85 10.07 -39.65
C PRO A 261 8.26 9.73 -41.02
N ARG A 262 8.78 8.67 -41.66
CA ARG A 262 8.28 8.20 -42.96
C ARG A 262 6.82 7.75 -42.82
N VAL A 263 5.92 8.40 -43.53
CA VAL A 263 4.51 8.02 -43.62
C VAL A 263 4.33 7.03 -44.77
N MET A 264 3.76 5.86 -44.48
CA MET A 264 3.42 4.86 -45.49
C MET A 264 1.90 4.83 -45.69
N VAL A 265 1.46 5.18 -46.90
CA VAL A 265 0.04 5.15 -47.28
C VAL A 265 -0.28 3.79 -47.89
N VAL A 266 -1.21 3.06 -47.28
CA VAL A 266 -1.63 1.74 -47.74
C VAL A 266 -3.10 1.79 -48.16
N VAL A 267 -3.39 1.37 -49.38
CA VAL A 267 -4.75 1.27 -49.91
C VAL A 267 -5.26 -0.15 -49.64
N ASN A 268 -6.22 -0.29 -48.71
CA ASN A 268 -6.70 -1.60 -48.25
C ASN A 268 -7.73 -2.26 -49.20
N GLY A 269 -8.31 -1.51 -50.14
CA GLY A 269 -9.34 -2.01 -51.06
C GLY A 269 -8.77 -2.61 -52.34
N SER A 270 -9.58 -3.44 -53.03
CA SER A 270 -9.29 -3.84 -54.40
C SER A 270 -9.48 -2.63 -55.31
N VAL A 271 -8.38 -2.13 -55.86
CA VAL A 271 -8.38 -0.96 -56.73
C VAL A 271 -7.91 -1.37 -58.12
N ASP A 272 -8.66 -0.95 -59.13
CA ASP A 272 -8.37 -1.23 -60.53
C ASP A 272 -7.22 -0.33 -61.02
N TYR A 273 -5.98 -0.68 -60.65
CA TYR A 273 -4.78 0.09 -60.99
C TYR A 273 -4.56 0.25 -62.50
N TRP A 274 -5.20 -0.60 -63.32
CA TRP A 274 -5.18 -0.46 -64.78
C TRP A 274 -5.98 0.75 -65.28
N ASN A 275 -6.97 1.23 -64.51
CA ASN A 275 -7.81 2.35 -64.91
C ASN A 275 -7.07 3.69 -64.80
N ALA A 276 -7.06 4.47 -65.87
CA ALA A 276 -6.36 5.75 -65.92
C ALA A 276 -6.92 6.78 -64.94
N SER A 277 -8.24 6.84 -64.75
CA SER A 277 -8.87 7.79 -63.82
C SER A 277 -8.48 7.50 -62.36
N VAL A 278 -8.36 6.22 -62.02
CA VAL A 278 -7.98 5.75 -60.68
C VAL A 278 -6.53 6.05 -60.39
N ARG A 279 -5.62 5.87 -61.36
CA ARG A 279 -4.20 6.25 -61.21
C ARG A 279 -4.04 7.76 -60.96
N VAL A 280 -4.76 8.58 -61.73
CA VAL A 280 -4.76 10.05 -61.55
C VAL A 280 -5.32 10.44 -60.18
N ALA A 281 -6.36 9.75 -59.70
CA ALA A 281 -6.90 10.00 -58.37
C ALA A 281 -5.90 9.67 -57.25
N ILE A 282 -5.17 8.57 -57.37
CA ILE A 282 -4.11 8.18 -56.41
C ILE A 282 -2.94 9.18 -56.44
N GLU A 283 -2.48 9.58 -57.63
CA GLU A 283 -1.42 10.60 -57.76
C GLU A 283 -1.83 11.95 -57.16
N ASN A 284 -3.07 12.38 -57.40
CA ASN A 284 -3.59 13.61 -56.81
C ASN A 284 -3.68 13.53 -55.28
N CYS A 285 -4.05 12.36 -54.75
CA CYS A 285 -4.05 12.11 -53.31
C CYS A 285 -2.62 12.15 -52.73
N MET A 286 -1.65 11.52 -53.38
CA MET A 286 -0.24 11.56 -52.95
C MET A 286 0.32 12.99 -52.95
N LYS A 287 0.06 13.78 -54.00
CA LYS A 287 0.46 15.19 -54.06
C LYS A 287 -0.19 16.07 -52.99
N SER A 288 -1.35 15.68 -52.47
CA SER A 288 -2.00 16.41 -51.37
C SER A 288 -1.42 16.09 -49.99
N LEU A 289 -0.65 15.01 -49.88
CA LEU A 289 -0.04 14.53 -48.63
C LEU A 289 1.44 14.97 -48.49
N GLU A 290 2.09 15.35 -49.59
CA GLU A 290 3.41 16.00 -49.62
C GLU A 290 3.31 17.49 -49.22
#